data_AF-A0A453F9L2-F1
#
_entry.id   AF-A0A453F9L2-F1
#
_cell.length_a   1.000
_cell.length_b   1.000
_cell.length_c   1.000
_cell.angle_alpha   90.00
_cell.angle_beta   90.00
_cell.angle_gamma   90.00
#
_symmetry.space_group_name_H-M   'P 1'
#
loop_
_entity.id
_entity.type
_entity.pdbx_description
1 polymer ?
#
loop_
_entity_poly.entity_id
_entity_poly.type
_entity_poly.pdbx_seq_one_letter_code
_entity_poly.pdbx_strand_id
1 'polypeptide(L)'
;VDECLVSNVCGAVRCKIWSVTPQMPLTAAEKIMDSHGVDQVPVVSEHVNHQDGGILIGFVDRECITIARRALSAKEFFSFTSEIRREER
;
A
#
# COMPACT_ATOMS: atom_id res chain seq x y z
N VAL A 1 10.25 -13.72 -16.26
CA VAL A 1 9.17 -13.61 -15.27
C VAL A 1 7.98 -13.09 -16.05
N ASP A 2 6.82 -13.74 -15.94
CA ASP A 2 5.62 -13.38 -16.70
C ASP A 2 4.95 -12.16 -16.03
N GLU A 3 4.73 -11.08 -16.79
CA GLU A 3 4.21 -9.80 -16.26
C GLU A 3 2.68 -9.82 -16.26
N CYS A 4 2.07 -9.91 -15.08
CA CYS A 4 0.61 -9.88 -14.94
C CYS A 4 0.12 -8.43 -14.83
N LEU A 5 -0.63 -7.95 -15.83
CA LEU A 5 -1.37 -6.69 -15.71
C LEU A 5 -2.62 -6.91 -14.87
N VAL A 6 -3.00 -5.91 -14.05
CA VAL A 6 -4.24 -5.96 -13.25
C VAL A 6 -5.48 -6.18 -14.12
N SER A 7 -5.47 -5.66 -15.36
CA SER A 7 -6.53 -5.86 -16.36
C SER A 7 -6.71 -7.33 -16.76
N ASN A 8 -5.67 -8.17 -16.63
CA ASN A 8 -5.72 -9.59 -17.00
C ASN A 8 -6.32 -10.48 -15.91
N VAL A 9 -6.44 -9.98 -14.68
CA VAL A 9 -7.02 -10.73 -13.54
C VAL A 9 -8.56 -10.76 -13.61
N CYS A 10 -9.19 -9.82 -14.33
CA CYS A 10 -10.65 -9.84 -14.53
C CYS A 10 -11.04 -10.50 -15.86
N GLY A 11 -11.54 -11.73 -15.78
CA GLY A 11 -12.13 -12.43 -16.91
C GLY A 11 -13.45 -11.78 -17.34
N ALA A 12 -13.49 -11.23 -18.56
CA ALA A 12 -14.67 -10.90 -19.36
C ALA A 12 -15.49 -9.63 -19.03
N VAL A 13 -15.26 -8.93 -17.91
CA VAL A 13 -15.88 -7.61 -17.65
C VAL A 13 -14.77 -6.59 -17.42
N ARG A 14 -14.89 -5.37 -17.97
CA ARG A 14 -14.02 -4.24 -17.62
C ARG A 14 -14.21 -3.90 -16.15
N CYS A 15 -13.55 -4.64 -15.27
CA CYS A 15 -13.51 -4.36 -13.85
C CYS A 15 -12.60 -3.16 -13.65
N LYS A 16 -13.18 -2.02 -13.24
CA LYS A 16 -12.39 -0.93 -12.68
C LYS A 16 -11.88 -1.38 -11.31
N ILE A 17 -10.71 -2.01 -11.31
CA ILE A 17 -10.00 -2.38 -10.10
C ILE A 17 -9.19 -1.15 -9.68
N TRP A 18 -9.43 -0.68 -8.46
CA TRP A 18 -8.68 0.43 -7.89
C TRP A 18 -7.33 -0.07 -7.39
N SER A 19 -6.28 0.39 -8.04
CA SER A 19 -4.90 0.06 -7.70
C SER A 19 -4.20 1.23 -7.01
N VAL A 20 -3.18 0.91 -6.23
CA VAL A 20 -2.28 1.88 -5.62
C VAL A 20 -0.88 1.75 -6.20
N THR A 21 -0.05 2.77 -6.09
CA THR A 21 1.37 2.71 -6.46
C THR A 21 2.24 2.58 -5.21
N PRO A 22 3.48 2.06 -5.30
CA PRO A 22 4.40 1.97 -4.16
C PRO A 22 4.66 3.30 -3.45
N GLN A 23 4.58 4.41 -4.17
CA GLN A 23 4.85 5.75 -3.64
C GLN A 23 3.62 6.36 -2.96
N MET A 24 2.46 5.73 -3.08
CA MET A 24 1.23 6.19 -2.48
C MET A 24 1.26 5.97 -0.95
N PRO A 25 0.88 6.98 -0.13
CA PRO A 25 0.79 6.80 1.31
C PRO A 25 -0.21 5.71 1.70
N LEU A 26 0.10 4.92 2.75
CA LEU A 26 -0.81 3.89 3.27
C LEU A 26 -2.18 4.47 3.72
N THR A 27 -2.24 5.74 4.12
CA THR A 27 -3.49 6.45 4.43
C THR A 27 -4.37 6.67 3.20
N ALA A 28 -3.76 6.86 2.02
CA ALA A 28 -4.49 6.96 0.77
C ALA A 28 -4.99 5.58 0.32
N ALA A 29 -4.17 4.53 0.49
CA ALA A 29 -4.59 3.15 0.24
C ALA A 29 -5.79 2.75 1.12
N GLU A 30 -5.77 3.10 2.41
CA GLU A 30 -6.90 2.85 3.32
C GLU A 30 -8.17 3.61 2.91
N LYS A 31 -8.06 4.88 2.46
CA LYS A 31 -9.21 5.62 1.95
C LYS A 31 -9.83 4.96 0.71
N ILE A 32 -9.00 4.38 -0.17
CA ILE A 32 -9.46 3.62 -1.33
C ILE A 32 -10.19 2.35 -0.86
N MET A 33 -9.60 1.60 0.08
CA MET A 33 -10.23 0.44 0.71
C MET A 33 -11.60 0.77 1.29
N ASP A 34 -11.69 1.83 2.11
CA ASP A 34 -12.93 2.28 2.74
C ASP A 34 -13.98 2.71 1.70
N SER A 35 -13.56 3.41 0.63
CA SER A 35 -14.44 3.88 -0.45
C SER A 35 -15.03 2.75 -1.28
N HIS A 36 -14.33 1.62 -1.38
CA HIS A 36 -14.74 0.47 -2.17
C HIS A 36 -15.22 -0.72 -1.33
N GLY A 37 -15.19 -0.61 0.00
CA GLY A 37 -15.59 -1.69 0.90
C GLY A 37 -14.74 -2.94 0.74
N VAL A 38 -13.43 -2.78 0.45
CA VAL A 38 -12.49 -3.88 0.25
C VAL A 38 -11.40 -3.85 1.30
N ASP A 39 -10.95 -5.03 1.74
CA ASP A 39 -9.86 -5.14 2.72
C ASP A 39 -8.46 -5.23 2.09
N GLN A 40 -8.40 -5.31 0.76
CA GLN A 40 -7.16 -5.44 0.00
C GLN A 40 -7.23 -4.64 -1.30
N VAL A 41 -6.12 -4.03 -1.68
CA VAL A 41 -5.95 -3.34 -2.96
C VAL A 41 -4.67 -3.79 -3.67
N PRO A 42 -4.67 -3.96 -4.99
CA PRO A 42 -3.46 -4.28 -5.75
C PRO A 42 -2.50 -3.09 -5.79
N VAL A 43 -1.21 -3.40 -5.70
CA VAL A 43 -0.11 -2.46 -5.91
C VAL A 43 0.41 -2.66 -7.33
N VAL A 44 0.41 -1.58 -8.11
CA VAL A 44 0.92 -1.56 -9.49
C VAL A 44 2.16 -0.70 -9.61
N SER A 45 3.06 -1.07 -10.52
CA SER A 45 4.16 -0.19 -10.91
C SER A 45 3.62 1.13 -11.46
N GLU A 46 4.33 2.23 -11.24
CA GLU A 46 3.93 3.54 -11.75
C GLU A 46 4.15 3.57 -13.28
N HIS A 47 3.09 3.28 -14.02
CA HIS A 47 2.88 3.47 -15.47
C HIS A 47 4.02 3.05 -16.41
N VAL A 48 3.87 1.89 -17.03
CA VAL A 48 4.52 1.58 -18.33
C VAL A 48 3.55 2.00 -19.44
N ASN A 49 3.80 3.15 -20.07
CA ASN A 49 3.25 3.55 -21.37
C ASN A 49 1.72 3.50 -21.55
N HIS A 50 0.99 4.43 -20.93
CA HIS A 50 -0.37 4.84 -21.32
C HIS A 50 -1.44 3.73 -21.40
N GLN A 51 -1.17 2.54 -20.87
CA GLN A 51 -2.20 1.53 -20.65
C GLN A 51 -2.75 1.70 -19.24
N ASP A 52 -4.07 1.76 -19.12
CA ASP A 52 -4.79 1.84 -17.86
C ASP A 52 -4.38 0.64 -16.97
N GLY A 53 -3.40 0.83 -16.11
CA GLY A 53 -2.91 -0.16 -15.15
C GLY A 53 -1.44 -0.53 -15.37
N GLY A 54 -0.60 -0.20 -14.39
CA GLY A 54 0.78 -0.72 -14.34
C GLY A 54 0.84 -2.22 -14.08
N ILE A 55 2.06 -2.75 -14.03
CA ILE A 55 2.31 -4.16 -13.75
C ILE A 55 1.92 -4.44 -12.29
N LEU A 56 1.13 -5.49 -12.03
CA LEU A 56 0.82 -5.92 -10.67
C LEU A 56 2.10 -6.41 -10.00
N ILE A 57 2.51 -5.74 -8.94
CA ILE A 57 3.72 -6.09 -8.18
C ILE A 57 3.42 -6.61 -6.78
N GLY A 58 2.18 -6.50 -6.31
CA GLY A 58 1.76 -7.05 -5.03
C GLY A 58 0.39 -6.58 -4.59
N PHE A 59 0.08 -6.79 -3.32
CA PHE A 59 -1.14 -6.35 -2.68
C PHE A 59 -0.83 -5.72 -1.34
N VAL A 60 -1.67 -4.76 -0.93
CA VAL A 60 -1.69 -4.23 0.42
C VAL A 60 -3.05 -4.55 1.01
N ASP A 61 -3.05 -5.12 2.20
CA ASP A 61 -4.25 -5.38 2.99
C ASP A 61 -4.33 -4.48 4.23
N ARG A 62 -5.54 -4.39 4.79
CA ARG A 62 -5.86 -3.54 5.94
C ARG A 62 -5.12 -3.95 7.22
N GLU A 63 -4.84 -5.24 7.38
CA GLU A 63 -4.09 -5.77 8.52
C GLU A 63 -2.62 -5.34 8.46
N CYS A 64 -2.00 -5.42 7.29
CA CYS A 64 -0.64 -4.96 7.02
C CYS A 64 -0.50 -3.45 7.26
N ILE A 65 -1.50 -2.64 6.86
CA ILE A 65 -1.52 -1.20 7.20
C ILE A 65 -1.55 -1.00 8.72
N THR A 66 -2.37 -1.76 9.43
CA THR A 66 -2.49 -1.69 10.89
C THR A 66 -1.17 -2.07 11.58
N ILE A 67 -0.53 -3.13 11.12
CA ILE A 67 0.78 -3.58 11.62
C ILE A 67 1.85 -2.51 11.36
N ALA A 68 1.91 -1.96 10.13
CA ALA A 68 2.87 -0.92 9.77
C ALA A 68 2.73 0.34 10.66
N ARG A 69 1.50 0.76 10.95
CA ARG A 69 1.23 1.87 11.89
C ARG A 69 1.72 1.57 13.30
N ARG A 70 1.42 0.38 13.83
CA ARG A 70 1.90 -0.05 15.16
C ARG A 70 3.42 -0.08 15.23
N ALA A 71 4.07 -0.59 14.18
CA ALA A 71 5.53 -0.60 14.08
C ALA A 71 6.12 0.81 14.04
N LEU A 72 5.49 1.74 13.31
CA LEU A 72 5.91 3.13 13.26
C LEU A 72 5.78 3.80 14.65
N SER A 73 4.63 3.67 15.32
CA SER A 73 4.44 4.23 16.66
C SER A 73 5.42 3.62 17.68
N ALA A 74 5.71 2.33 17.60
CA ALA A 74 6.72 1.69 18.45
C ALA A 74 8.12 2.28 18.18
N LYS A 75 8.49 2.47 16.90
CA LYS A 75 9.76 3.10 16.52
C LYS A 75 9.87 4.52 17.07
N GLU A 76 8.83 5.33 16.94
CA GLU A 76 8.80 6.71 17.46
C GLU A 76 8.95 6.74 18.98
N PHE A 77 8.24 5.85 19.69
CA PHE A 77 8.35 5.71 21.13
C PHE A 77 9.78 5.36 21.56
N PHE A 78 10.39 4.36 20.93
CA PHE A 78 11.76 3.97 21.26
C PHE A 78 12.77 5.07 20.90
N SER A 79 12.56 5.80 19.80
CA SER A 79 13.39 6.95 19.43
C SER A 79 13.36 8.02 20.51
N PHE A 80 12.17 8.43 20.94
CA PHE A 80 11.98 9.43 21.99
C PHE A 80 12.66 9.04 23.31
N THR A 81 12.48 7.78 23.75
CA THR A 81 13.15 7.31 24.98
C THR A 81 14.67 7.27 24.86
N SER A 82 15.21 7.06 23.64
CA SER A 82 16.65 7.07 23.39
C SER A 82 17.25 8.49 23.44
N GLU A 83 16.47 9.49 23.02
CA GLU A 83 16.86 10.90 23.07
C GLU A 83 16.90 11.41 24.51
N ILE A 84 15.87 11.11 25.32
CA ILE A 84 15.85 11.47 26.75
C ILE A 84 17.07 10.88 27.49
N ARG A 85 17.39 9.60 27.23
CA ARG A 85 18.55 8.94 27.85
C ARG A 85 19.91 9.54 27.45
N ARG A 86 19.98 10.25 26.32
CA ARG A 86 21.19 10.97 25.89
C ARG A 86 21.31 12.34 26.54
N GLU A 87 20.20 13.01 26.83
CA GLU A 87 20.18 14.33 27.46
C GLU A 87 20.45 14.28 28.97
N GLU A 88 20.13 13.18 29.66
CA GLU A 88 20.46 12.96 31.07
C GLU A 88 21.95 12.56 31.35
N ARG A 89 22.79 12.46 30.32
CA ARG A 89 24.21 12.05 30.43
C ARG A 89 25.17 13.22 30.23
#